data_AF-A0A348VQP2-F1
#
_entry.id   AF-A0A348VQP2-F1
#
_cell.length_a   1.000
_cell.length_b   1.000
_cell.length_c   1.000
_cell.angle_alpha   90.00
_cell.angle_beta   90.00
_cell.angle_gamma   90.00
#
_symmetry.space_group_name_H-M   'P 1'
#
loop_
_entity.id
_entity.type
_entity.pdbx_description
1 polymer ?
#
loop_
_entity_poly.entity_id
_entity_poly.type
_entity_poly.pdbx_seq_one_letter_code
_entity_poly.pdbx_strand_id
1 'polypeptide(L)'
;ALVKNNLLRFSRSVNASDFTEFHGHVSLLWKNEATVEYFNSAFKAFMDNNVNLVPVVEKLTPVFDEKPSLSKEGVLSLKGHYPTRPSRVLFELSFIDEGAGWKLVSTNVNIKPVQ
;
A
#
# COMPACT_ATOMS: atom_id res chain seq x y z
N ALA A 1 -6.19 -9.45 -5.99
CA ALA A 1 -5.96 -9.84 -4.57
C ALA A 1 -4.83 -9.02 -3.92
N LEU A 2 -3.62 -8.96 -4.52
CA LEU A 2 -2.45 -8.29 -3.91
C LEU A 2 -2.69 -6.83 -3.49
N VAL A 3 -3.14 -5.98 -4.41
CA VAL A 3 -3.43 -4.56 -4.13
C VAL A 3 -4.42 -4.42 -2.96
N LYS A 4 -5.59 -5.07 -3.09
CA LYS A 4 -6.66 -5.00 -2.09
C LYS A 4 -6.17 -5.42 -0.69
N ASN A 5 -5.52 -6.57 -0.58
CA ASN A 5 -5.12 -7.12 0.71
C ASN A 5 -4.06 -6.24 1.41
N ASN A 6 -3.09 -5.72 0.66
CA ASN A 6 -2.04 -4.88 1.23
C ASN A 6 -2.55 -3.48 1.58
N LEU A 7 -3.42 -2.89 0.77
CA LEU A 7 -4.05 -1.61 1.10
C LEU A 7 -5.04 -1.71 2.27
N LEU A 8 -5.74 -2.83 2.45
CA LEU A 8 -6.54 -3.07 3.67
C LEU A 8 -5.66 -3.13 4.91
N ARG A 9 -4.54 -3.86 4.84
CA ARG A 9 -3.59 -3.96 5.94
C ARG A 9 -2.99 -2.61 6.29
N PHE A 10 -2.54 -1.86 5.28
CA PHE A 10 -2.09 -0.48 5.43
C PHE A 10 -3.16 0.39 6.11
N SER A 11 -4.39 0.40 5.58
CA SER A 11 -5.45 1.25 6.13
C SER A 11 -5.84 0.88 7.56
N ARG A 12 -5.82 -0.41 7.91
CA ARG A 12 -6.08 -0.85 9.30
C ARG A 12 -4.95 -0.40 10.23
N SER A 13 -3.70 -0.44 9.76
CA SER A 13 -2.53 0.01 10.52
C SER A 13 -2.57 1.52 10.76
N VAL A 14 -2.95 2.30 9.74
CA VAL A 14 -3.22 3.74 9.89
C VAL A 14 -4.30 3.99 10.94
N ASN A 15 -5.46 3.32 10.83
CA ASN A 15 -6.57 3.50 11.77
C ASN A 15 -6.22 3.11 13.20
N ALA A 16 -5.37 2.09 13.38
CA ALA A 16 -4.90 1.62 14.68
C ALA A 16 -3.71 2.42 15.23
N SER A 17 -3.06 3.24 14.38
CA SER A 17 -1.76 3.85 14.68
C SER A 17 -0.70 2.83 15.12
N ASP A 18 -0.75 1.64 14.51
CA ASP A 18 0.16 0.53 14.79
C ASP A 18 0.47 -0.22 13.49
N PHE A 19 1.76 -0.21 13.12
CA PHE A 19 2.26 -0.87 11.90
C PHE A 19 2.96 -2.20 12.20
N THR A 20 2.85 -2.74 13.42
CA THR A 20 3.45 -4.04 13.79
C THR A 20 2.95 -5.16 12.88
N GLU A 21 1.64 -5.27 12.67
CA GLU A 21 1.07 -6.28 11.76
C GLU A 21 1.43 -6.01 10.29
N PHE A 22 1.52 -4.74 9.88
CA PHE A 22 1.96 -4.39 8.53
C PHE A 22 3.40 -4.84 8.27
N HIS A 23 4.32 -4.46 9.16
CA HIS A 23 5.73 -4.87 9.13
C HIS A 23 5.87 -6.39 9.13
N GLY A 24 5.08 -7.12 9.92
CA GLY A 24 5.09 -8.59 9.91
C GLY A 24 4.76 -9.24 8.56
N HIS A 25 4.08 -8.52 7.65
CA HIS A 25 3.60 -9.06 6.37
C HIS A 25 4.39 -8.64 5.13
N VAL A 26 5.24 -7.61 5.23
CA VAL A 26 6.12 -7.18 4.15
C VAL A 26 7.22 -8.23 3.87
N SER A 27 7.94 -8.05 2.76
CA SER A 27 9.07 -8.92 2.40
C SER A 27 10.17 -8.90 3.46
N LEU A 28 10.93 -9.98 3.55
CA LEU A 28 12.13 -10.06 4.38
C LEU A 28 13.12 -8.94 4.05
N LEU A 29 13.25 -8.62 2.75
CA LEU A 29 14.07 -7.49 2.31
C LEU A 29 13.62 -6.19 2.97
N TRP A 30 12.33 -5.86 2.89
CA TRP A 30 11.83 -4.60 3.46
C TRP A 30 11.83 -4.60 4.98
N LYS A 31 11.60 -5.76 5.63
CA LYS A 31 11.72 -5.91 7.10
C LYS A 31 13.11 -5.57 7.62
N ASN A 32 14.16 -5.87 6.86
CA ASN A 32 15.55 -5.59 7.23
C ASN A 32 15.91 -4.11 7.07
N GLU A 33 15.16 -3.37 6.24
CA GLU A 33 15.44 -1.97 5.90
C GLU A 33 14.52 -0.98 6.63
N ALA A 34 13.29 -1.39 6.97
CA ALA A 34 12.27 -0.54 7.58
C ALA A 34 11.83 -1.10 8.93
N THR A 35 11.77 -0.24 9.94
CA THR A 35 11.21 -0.57 11.26
C THR A 35 9.75 -0.12 11.37
N VAL A 36 9.07 -0.51 12.45
CA VAL A 36 7.70 -0.02 12.74
C VAL A 36 7.71 1.51 12.93
N GLU A 37 8.73 2.06 13.56
CA GLU A 37 8.90 3.51 13.78
C GLU A 37 9.10 4.27 12.46
N TYR A 38 9.80 3.65 11.50
CA TYR A 38 9.91 4.19 10.14
C TYR A 38 8.52 4.31 9.50
N PHE A 39 7.68 3.27 9.57
CA PHE A 39 6.32 3.31 9.02
C PHE A 39 5.43 4.34 9.73
N ASN A 40 5.49 4.40 11.06
CA ASN A 40 4.79 5.42 11.83
C ASN A 40 5.15 6.83 11.36
N SER A 41 6.43 7.07 11.09
CA SER A 41 6.92 8.37 10.62
C SER A 41 6.49 8.64 9.17
N ALA A 42 6.68 7.67 8.27
CA ALA A 42 6.37 7.79 6.85
C ALA A 42 4.87 8.01 6.59
N PHE A 43 4.01 7.40 7.40
CA PHE A 43 2.55 7.46 7.24
C PHE A 43 1.86 8.35 8.28
N LYS A 44 2.62 9.15 9.02
CA LYS A 44 2.10 10.05 10.05
C LYS A 44 0.97 10.95 9.55
N ALA A 45 1.09 11.49 8.33
CA ALA A 45 0.06 12.34 7.76
C ALA A 45 -1.29 11.63 7.60
N PHE A 46 -1.30 10.32 7.30
CA PHE A 46 -2.54 9.55 7.22
C PHE A 46 -3.19 9.37 8.59
N MET A 47 -2.37 9.12 9.62
CA MET A 47 -2.84 9.00 11.01
C MET A 47 -3.35 10.34 11.54
N ASP A 48 -2.57 11.41 11.39
CA ASP A 48 -2.92 12.76 11.88
C ASP A 48 -4.20 13.30 11.23
N ASN A 49 -4.50 12.91 9.98
CA ASN A 49 -5.72 13.30 9.28
C ASN A 49 -6.86 12.27 9.41
N ASN A 50 -6.73 11.26 10.28
CA ASN A 50 -7.72 10.19 10.50
C ASN A 50 -8.21 9.54 9.18
N VAL A 51 -7.28 9.31 8.25
CA VAL A 51 -7.61 8.78 6.92
C VAL A 51 -8.00 7.31 7.03
N ASN A 52 -9.26 7.01 6.73
CA ASN A 52 -9.77 5.63 6.68
C ASN A 52 -10.08 5.19 5.25
N LEU A 53 -9.21 4.34 4.68
CA LEU A 53 -9.37 3.80 3.33
C LEU A 53 -10.07 2.43 3.30
N VAL A 54 -10.37 1.80 4.44
CA VAL A 54 -11.02 0.48 4.49
C VAL A 54 -12.31 0.46 3.64
N PRO A 55 -13.27 1.40 3.80
CA PRO A 55 -14.49 1.38 3.00
C PRO A 55 -14.25 1.53 1.50
N VAL A 56 -13.23 2.32 1.13
CA VAL A 56 -12.85 2.54 -0.27
C VAL A 56 -12.32 1.24 -0.88
N VAL A 57 -11.38 0.59 -0.18
CA VAL A 57 -10.71 -0.62 -0.65
C VAL A 57 -11.64 -1.84 -0.65
N GLU A 58 -12.62 -1.90 0.27
CA GLU A 58 -13.60 -2.98 0.33
C GLU A 58 -14.68 -2.88 -0.75
N LYS A 59 -15.20 -1.67 -1.00
CA LYS A 59 -16.40 -1.44 -1.82
C LYS A 59 -16.10 -1.11 -3.28
N LEU A 60 -14.93 -0.53 -3.56
CA LEU A 60 -14.58 -0.08 -4.91
C LEU A 60 -13.53 -1.00 -5.53
N THR A 61 -13.50 -0.98 -6.86
CA THR A 61 -12.48 -1.65 -7.65
C THR A 61 -11.44 -0.61 -8.09
N PRO A 62 -10.14 -0.85 -7.88
CA PRO A 62 -9.12 0.06 -8.37
C PRO A 62 -9.04 0.03 -9.90
N VAL A 63 -8.70 1.16 -10.49
CA VAL A 63 -8.32 1.29 -11.90
C VAL A 63 -6.80 1.25 -11.96
N PHE A 64 -6.25 0.33 -12.76
CA PHE A 64 -4.81 0.30 -13.02
C PHE A 64 -4.47 1.34 -14.07
N ASP A 65 -3.53 2.23 -13.74
CA ASP A 65 -3.10 3.31 -14.64
C ASP A 65 -2.17 2.81 -15.74
N GLU A 66 -1.50 1.68 -15.48
CA GLU A 66 -0.62 1.00 -16.41
C GLU A 66 -0.73 -0.51 -16.24
N LYS A 67 -0.23 -1.27 -17.21
CA LYS A 67 -0.15 -2.73 -17.10
C LYS A 67 0.84 -3.09 -15.99
N PRO A 68 0.57 -4.15 -15.20
CA PRO A 68 1.56 -4.72 -14.28
C PRO A 68 2.90 -4.93 -15.00
N SER A 69 3.98 -4.46 -14.39
CA SER A 69 5.33 -4.59 -14.92
C SER A 69 6.19 -5.49 -14.02
N LEU A 70 6.98 -6.37 -14.61
CA LEU A 70 7.93 -7.23 -13.91
C LEU A 70 9.34 -6.85 -14.36
N SER A 71 10.17 -6.39 -13.44
CA SER A 71 11.55 -5.99 -13.75
C SER A 71 12.45 -7.22 -13.99
N LYS A 72 13.66 -6.99 -14.52
CA LYS A 72 14.65 -8.06 -14.73
C LYS A 72 15.13 -8.69 -13.42
N GLU A 73 15.04 -7.92 -12.34
CA GLU A 73 15.38 -8.28 -10.97
C GLU A 73 14.23 -8.99 -10.25
N GLY A 74 13.10 -9.24 -10.93
CA GLY A 74 11.96 -9.96 -10.37
C GLY A 74 11.01 -9.11 -9.53
N VAL A 75 11.07 -7.78 -9.64
CA VAL A 75 10.17 -6.87 -8.92
C VAL A 75 8.90 -6.64 -9.73
N LEU A 76 7.75 -7.03 -9.18
CA LEU A 76 6.42 -6.76 -9.75
C LEU A 76 5.93 -5.38 -9.27
N SER A 77 5.68 -4.46 -10.19
CA SER A 77 5.14 -3.13 -9.90
C SER A 77 3.69 -3.00 -10.36
N LEU A 78 2.85 -2.51 -9.45
CA LEU A 78 1.41 -2.30 -9.62
C LEU A 78 1.06 -0.86 -9.29
N LYS A 79 0.55 -0.11 -10.28
CA LYS A 79 0.18 1.29 -10.14
C LYS A 79 -1.25 1.55 -10.59
N GLY A 80 -1.96 2.38 -9.84
CA GLY A 80 -3.33 2.71 -10.14
C GLY A 80 -3.96 3.66 -9.13
N HIS A 81 -5.29 3.75 -9.18
CA HIS A 81 -6.06 4.57 -8.26
C HIS A 81 -7.45 3.99 -7.98
N TYR A 82 -8.01 4.37 -6.84
CA TYR A 82 -9.45 4.23 -6.57
C TYR A 82 -10.18 5.50 -7.03
N PRO A 83 -11.26 5.37 -7.84
CA PRO A 83 -11.97 6.50 -8.44
C PRO A 83 -12.94 7.18 -7.45
N THR A 84 -12.42 7.67 -6.34
CA THR A 84 -13.16 8.43 -5.31
C THR A 84 -13.29 9.90 -5.69
N ARG A 85 -14.22 10.61 -5.04
CA ARG A 85 -14.44 12.07 -5.19
C ARG A 85 -14.64 12.72 -3.81
N PRO A 86 -14.24 14.00 -3.62
CA PRO A 86 -13.60 14.90 -4.60
C PRO A 86 -12.12 14.59 -4.87
N SER A 87 -11.52 13.66 -4.15
CA SER A 87 -10.13 13.24 -4.31
C SER A 87 -10.05 11.76 -4.68
N ARG A 88 -9.05 11.37 -5.49
CA ARG A 88 -8.68 9.98 -5.78
C ARG A 88 -7.64 9.49 -4.78
N VAL A 89 -7.65 8.19 -4.53
CA VAL A 89 -6.62 7.49 -3.77
C VAL A 89 -5.70 6.79 -4.77
N LEU A 90 -4.49 7.28 -4.93
CA LEU A 90 -3.46 6.73 -5.82
C LEU A 90 -2.61 5.73 -5.05
N PHE A 91 -2.17 4.67 -5.71
CA PHE A 91 -1.24 3.70 -5.17
C PHE A 91 -0.16 3.31 -6.19
N GLU A 92 1.02 3.06 -5.67
CA GLU A 92 2.11 2.36 -6.34
C GLU A 92 2.70 1.36 -5.36
N LEU A 93 2.61 0.08 -5.70
CA LEU A 93 3.01 -1.03 -4.86
C LEU A 93 4.00 -1.90 -5.63
N SER A 94 5.12 -2.24 -4.99
CA SER A 94 6.10 -3.17 -5.56
C SER A 94 6.16 -4.44 -4.72
N PHE A 95 6.35 -5.56 -5.39
CA PHE A 95 6.39 -6.89 -4.77
C PHE A 95 7.58 -7.69 -5.27
N ILE A 96 8.11 -8.56 -4.41
CA ILE A 96 9.07 -9.61 -4.78
C ILE A 96 8.47 -10.97 -4.46
N ASP A 97 8.83 -12.00 -5.21
CA ASP A 97 8.44 -13.37 -4.90
C ASP A 97 9.45 -14.00 -3.93
N GLU A 98 8.98 -14.45 -2.76
CA GLU A 98 9.79 -15.14 -1.75
C GLU A 98 9.53 -16.66 -1.76
N GLY A 99 9.02 -17.21 -2.87
CA GLY A 99 8.73 -18.63 -3.07
C GLY A 99 7.42 -19.10 -2.43
N ALA A 100 7.05 -18.53 -1.27
CA ALA A 100 5.73 -18.70 -0.66
C ALA A 100 4.67 -17.74 -1.23
N GLY A 101 5.07 -16.87 -2.17
CA GLY A 101 4.22 -15.90 -2.85
C GLY A 101 4.76 -14.47 -2.80
N TRP A 102 4.04 -13.58 -3.49
CA TRP A 102 4.39 -12.17 -3.62
C TRP A 102 4.29 -11.42 -2.28
N LYS A 103 5.38 -10.75 -1.92
CA LYS A 103 5.53 -9.96 -0.70
C LYS A 103 5.83 -8.51 -1.04
N LEU A 104 5.16 -7.62 -0.33
CA LEU A 104 5.27 -6.18 -0.52
C LEU A 104 6.66 -5.71 -0.12
N VAL A 105 7.34 -4.98 -1.00
CA VAL A 105 8.69 -4.44 -0.78
C VAL A 105 8.74 -2.91 -0.85
N SER A 106 7.71 -2.28 -1.44
CA SER A 106 7.56 -0.82 -1.45
C SER A 106 6.08 -0.45 -1.51
N THR A 107 5.72 0.66 -0.86
CA THR A 107 4.35 1.20 -0.84
C THR A 107 4.38 2.71 -0.92
N ASN A 108 3.67 3.25 -1.91
CA ASN A 108 3.36 4.66 -2.00
C ASN A 108 1.84 4.82 -2.15
N VAL A 109 1.22 5.55 -1.22
CA VAL A 109 -0.22 5.86 -1.23
C VAL A 109 -0.39 7.36 -1.11
N ASN A 110 -1.22 7.94 -1.97
CA ASN A 110 -1.43 9.38 -1.99
C ASN A 110 -2.90 9.73 -2.24
N ILE A 111 -3.38 10.82 -1.65
CA ILE A 111 -4.74 11.32 -1.88
C ILE A 111 -4.62 12.66 -2.60
N LYS A 112 -5.15 12.73 -3.84
CA LYS A 112 -5.09 13.95 -4.65
C LYS A 112 -6.48 14.35 -5.13
N PRO A 113 -6.80 15.66 -5.15
CA PRO A 113 -8.03 16.16 -5.78
C PRO A 113 -8.16 15.66 -7.22
N VAL A 114 -9.39 15.39 -7.65
CA VAL A 114 -9.66 15.19 -9.07
C VAL A 114 -9.51 16.54 -9.76
N GLN A 115 -8.46 16.70 -10.56
CA GLN A 115 -8.33 17.81 -11.50
C GLN A 115 -9.32 17.67 -12.65
#